data_AF-A0A2P0M981-F1
#
_entry.id   AF-A0A2P0M981-F1
#
_cell.length_a   1.000
_cell.length_b   1.000
_cell.length_c   1.000
_cell.angle_alpha   90.00
_cell.angle_beta   90.00
_cell.angle_gamma   90.00
#
_symmetry.space_group_name_H-M   'P 1'
#
loop_
_entity.id
_entity.type
_entity.pdbx_description
1 polymer ?
#
loop_
_entity_poly.entity_id
_entity_poly.type
_entity_poly.pdbx_seq_one_letter_code
_entity_poly.pdbx_strand_id
1 'polypeptide(L)'
;LDLTWQVKTPKWDITNGYLIAEIFSWYFPQDIQMHSYNNGRSLDSKQKNWDLLKNFIKRHKLEIPADVIDGTIHCKEGAAALLLERMYEILTNRVSTSVRKLPPDFEPDFTDRGYQNKLPMHARSTATQSVKNNLRITEIQADSSLILNSQKAQKIINEHIDHRRLERNENPDRFNIKPSIGESSFRHPLPQRQEDGNQEANGPEPERTQSPMSRETSVHFKEVQVKQLDKNALYNMPIQGY
;
A
#
# COMPACT_ATOMS: atom_id res chain seq x y z
N LEU A 1 35.30 6.84 -5.38
CA LEU A 1 35.20 6.26 -6.74
C LEU A 1 35.30 7.42 -7.71
N ASP A 2 36.13 7.31 -8.73
CA ASP A 2 36.20 8.29 -9.81
C ASP A 2 35.28 7.81 -10.93
N LEU A 3 34.09 8.40 -11.01
CA LEU A 3 33.05 8.00 -11.97
C LEU A 3 33.14 8.85 -13.23
N THR A 4 32.79 8.27 -14.38
CA THR A 4 32.74 8.96 -15.67
C THR A 4 31.86 10.22 -15.64
N TRP A 5 30.77 10.21 -14.86
CA TRP A 5 29.95 11.39 -14.60
C TRP A 5 29.75 11.65 -13.11
N GLN A 6 29.78 12.94 -12.76
CA GLN A 6 29.47 13.39 -11.40
C GLN A 6 27.97 13.28 -11.11
N VAL A 7 27.64 12.64 -10.00
CA VAL A 7 26.27 12.60 -9.47
C VAL A 7 26.01 13.90 -8.69
N LYS A 8 25.18 14.78 -9.24
CA LYS A 8 24.76 16.03 -8.58
C LYS A 8 23.41 15.87 -7.89
N THR A 9 22.50 15.20 -8.58
CA THR A 9 21.14 14.95 -8.13
C THR A 9 20.83 13.45 -8.29
N PRO A 10 21.10 12.64 -7.25
CA PRO A 10 20.96 11.18 -7.33
C PRO A 10 19.62 10.74 -7.89
N LYS A 11 18.54 11.41 -7.48
CA LYS A 11 17.17 11.18 -7.95
C LYS A 11 17.02 11.10 -9.48
N TRP A 12 17.80 11.87 -10.23
CA TRP A 12 17.72 11.92 -11.70
C TRP A 12 18.88 11.16 -12.34
N ASP A 13 20.09 11.38 -11.82
CA ASP A 13 21.34 10.97 -12.45
C ASP A 13 21.51 9.46 -12.47
N ILE A 14 20.97 8.73 -11.47
CA ILE A 14 21.15 7.27 -11.39
C ILE A 14 19.98 6.49 -11.99
N THR A 15 18.91 7.17 -12.42
CA THR A 15 17.70 6.52 -12.97
C THR A 15 17.97 5.65 -14.18
N ASN A 16 19.02 5.98 -14.96
CA ASN A 16 19.40 5.22 -16.15
C ASN A 16 20.05 3.86 -15.83
N GLY A 17 20.67 3.70 -14.66
CA GLY A 17 21.39 2.48 -14.28
C GLY A 17 22.83 2.42 -14.79
N TYR A 18 23.28 3.24 -15.76
CA TYR A 18 24.66 3.23 -16.22
C TYR A 18 25.67 3.51 -15.10
N LEU A 19 25.46 4.56 -14.32
CA LEU A 19 26.34 4.89 -13.19
C LEU A 19 26.31 3.81 -12.09
N ILE A 20 25.18 3.12 -11.94
CA ILE A 20 25.06 1.98 -11.03
C ILE A 20 25.91 0.81 -11.52
N ALA A 21 25.86 0.50 -12.81
CA ALA A 21 26.72 -0.51 -13.43
C ALA A 21 28.20 -0.14 -13.30
N GLU A 22 28.54 1.13 -13.52
CA GLU A 22 29.90 1.62 -13.36
C GLU A 22 30.39 1.40 -11.93
N ILE A 23 29.64 1.80 -10.91
CA ILE A 23 29.99 1.55 -9.50
C ILE A 23 30.22 0.06 -9.25
N PHE A 24 29.33 -0.82 -9.72
CA PHE A 24 29.52 -2.26 -9.54
C PHE A 24 30.73 -2.81 -10.30
N SER A 25 31.08 -2.26 -11.47
CA SER A 25 32.25 -2.70 -12.26
C SER A 25 33.58 -2.51 -11.53
N TRP A 26 33.66 -1.56 -10.59
CA TRP A 26 34.83 -1.39 -9.72
C TRP A 26 35.04 -2.58 -8.76
N TYR A 27 33.95 -3.25 -8.36
CA TYR A 27 33.98 -4.39 -7.43
C TYR A 27 33.88 -5.73 -8.16
N PHE A 28 33.21 -5.77 -9.31
CA PHE A 28 32.93 -6.97 -10.12
C PHE A 28 33.34 -6.76 -11.59
N PRO A 29 34.62 -6.49 -11.89
CA PRO A 29 35.07 -6.12 -13.24
C PRO A 29 34.91 -7.26 -14.27
N GLN A 30 34.84 -8.51 -13.83
CA GLN A 30 34.66 -9.67 -14.71
C GLN A 30 33.18 -9.86 -15.11
N ASP A 31 32.26 -9.52 -14.21
CA ASP A 31 30.83 -9.75 -14.39
C ASP A 31 30.12 -8.58 -15.08
N ILE A 32 30.68 -7.37 -14.99
CA ILE A 32 30.09 -6.17 -15.59
C ILE A 32 30.93 -5.67 -16.75
N GLN A 33 30.33 -5.79 -17.94
CA GLN A 33 30.90 -5.29 -19.18
C GLN A 33 30.27 -3.93 -19.52
N MET A 34 30.99 -2.83 -19.26
CA MET A 34 30.46 -1.47 -19.40
C MET A 34 29.98 -1.12 -20.81
N HIS A 35 30.51 -1.76 -21.85
CA HIS A 35 30.06 -1.58 -23.24
C HIS A 35 28.62 -2.05 -23.49
N SER A 36 28.07 -2.89 -22.61
CA SER A 36 26.69 -3.40 -22.70
C SER A 36 25.66 -2.42 -22.16
N TYR A 37 26.11 -1.36 -21.47
CA TYR A 37 25.25 -0.35 -20.87
C TYR A 37 25.27 0.93 -21.70
N ASN A 38 24.10 1.55 -21.86
CA ASN A 38 23.94 2.76 -22.65
C ASN A 38 23.53 3.95 -21.78
N ASN A 39 24.25 5.08 -21.86
CA ASN A 39 23.90 6.31 -21.16
C ASN A 39 22.76 7.12 -21.86
N GLY A 40 21.85 6.43 -22.55
CA GLY A 40 20.71 7.03 -23.24
C GLY A 40 19.63 7.53 -22.28
N ARG A 41 18.83 8.52 -22.69
CA ARG A 41 17.79 9.10 -21.82
C ARG A 41 16.40 8.45 -21.95
N SER A 42 16.19 7.62 -22.96
CA SER A 42 14.89 6.98 -23.22
C SER A 42 14.54 5.94 -22.16
N LEU A 43 13.25 5.76 -21.87
CA LEU A 43 12.78 4.76 -20.90
C LEU A 43 13.22 3.34 -21.28
N ASP A 44 13.17 2.99 -22.58
CA ASP A 44 13.66 1.72 -23.11
C ASP A 44 15.15 1.49 -22.82
N SER A 45 16.00 2.51 -22.97
CA SER A 45 17.41 2.41 -22.62
C SER A 45 17.61 2.20 -21.12
N LYS A 46 16.79 2.86 -20.27
CA LYS A 46 16.84 2.63 -18.82
C LYS A 46 16.44 1.20 -18.49
N GLN A 47 15.32 0.73 -19.02
CA GLN A 47 14.81 -0.63 -18.77
C GLN A 47 15.86 -1.69 -19.15
N LYS A 48 16.45 -1.60 -20.35
CA LYS A 48 17.51 -2.53 -20.79
C LYS A 48 18.71 -2.56 -19.85
N ASN A 49 19.21 -1.39 -19.42
CA ASN A 49 20.30 -1.32 -18.45
C ASN A 49 19.91 -1.97 -17.12
N TRP A 50 18.68 -1.70 -16.64
CA TRP A 50 18.17 -2.25 -15.40
C TRP A 50 17.88 -3.74 -15.46
N ASP A 51 17.51 -4.30 -16.61
CA ASP A 51 17.35 -5.74 -16.79
C ASP A 51 18.69 -6.47 -16.63
N LEU A 52 19.77 -5.91 -17.19
CA LEU A 52 21.13 -6.42 -16.97
C LEU A 52 21.53 -6.35 -15.49
N LEU A 53 21.27 -5.21 -14.83
CA LEU A 53 21.55 -5.02 -13.41
C LEU A 53 20.73 -5.96 -12.52
N LYS A 54 19.43 -6.12 -12.78
CA LYS A 54 18.55 -7.02 -12.01
C LYS A 54 19.05 -8.47 -12.09
N ASN A 55 19.48 -8.90 -13.28
CA ASN A 55 20.08 -10.22 -13.48
C ASN A 55 21.40 -10.38 -12.72
N PHE A 56 22.25 -9.35 -12.74
CA PHE A 56 23.50 -9.32 -11.97
C PHE A 56 23.25 -9.38 -10.46
N ILE A 57 22.39 -8.51 -9.93
CA ILE A 57 21.99 -8.45 -8.52
C ILE A 57 21.48 -9.81 -8.05
N LYS A 58 20.59 -10.44 -8.84
CA LYS A 58 20.04 -11.77 -8.53
C LYS A 58 21.12 -12.86 -8.53
N ARG A 59 22.04 -12.84 -9.50
CA ARG A 59 23.13 -13.83 -9.61
C ARG A 59 24.08 -13.77 -8.42
N HIS A 60 24.44 -12.56 -7.99
CA HIS A 60 25.32 -12.33 -6.84
C HIS A 60 24.59 -12.36 -5.49
N LYS A 61 23.26 -12.60 -5.49
CA LYS A 61 22.41 -12.62 -4.29
C LYS A 61 22.55 -11.35 -3.44
N LEU A 62 22.64 -10.20 -4.11
CA LEU A 62 22.72 -8.91 -3.42
C LEU A 62 21.34 -8.56 -2.87
N GLU A 63 21.27 -8.26 -1.57
CA GLU A 63 20.02 -7.99 -0.86
C GLU A 63 19.52 -6.55 -1.13
N ILE A 64 19.03 -6.32 -2.34
CA ILE A 64 18.43 -5.04 -2.75
C ILE A 64 16.94 -5.27 -3.05
N PRO A 65 16.01 -4.63 -2.31
CA PRO A 65 14.58 -4.82 -2.55
C PRO A 65 14.16 -4.33 -3.94
N ALA A 66 13.26 -5.08 -4.59
CA ALA A 66 12.78 -4.77 -5.94
C ALA A 66 12.10 -3.39 -6.02
N ASP A 67 11.35 -3.01 -4.99
CA ASP A 67 10.65 -1.73 -4.93
C ASP A 67 11.62 -0.54 -4.94
N VAL A 68 12.81 -0.68 -4.34
CA VAL A 68 13.87 0.35 -4.35
C VAL A 68 14.41 0.53 -5.77
N ILE A 69 14.63 -0.58 -6.48
CA ILE A 69 15.09 -0.58 -7.87
C ILE A 69 14.03 0.07 -8.75
N ASP A 70 12.78 -0.41 -8.71
CA ASP A 70 11.70 0.11 -9.55
C ASP A 70 11.39 1.58 -9.22
N GLY A 71 11.41 1.94 -7.93
CA GLY A 71 11.30 3.33 -7.50
C GLY A 71 12.42 4.22 -8.05
N THR A 72 13.65 3.69 -8.17
CA THR A 72 14.78 4.40 -8.76
C THR A 72 14.61 4.58 -10.26
N ILE A 73 14.20 3.54 -10.99
CA ILE A 73 13.92 3.59 -12.44
C ILE A 73 12.91 4.70 -12.76
N HIS A 74 11.86 4.77 -11.93
CA HIS A 74 10.73 5.67 -12.12
C HIS A 74 10.85 7.01 -11.39
N CYS A 75 12.01 7.30 -10.79
CA CYS A 75 12.26 8.58 -10.13
C CYS A 75 11.24 8.90 -9.01
N LYS A 76 10.95 7.91 -8.18
CA LYS A 76 10.25 8.09 -6.91
C LYS A 76 11.14 8.84 -5.93
N GLU A 77 10.51 9.58 -5.04
CA GLU A 77 11.23 10.32 -4.00
C GLU A 77 11.92 9.34 -3.05
N GLY A 78 13.17 9.61 -2.65
CA GLY A 78 13.93 8.79 -1.71
C GLY A 78 14.49 7.46 -2.26
N ALA A 79 13.89 6.87 -3.31
CA ALA A 79 14.32 5.56 -3.84
C ALA A 79 15.79 5.51 -4.27
N ALA A 80 16.22 6.51 -5.04
CA ALA A 80 17.59 6.61 -5.53
C ALA A 80 18.62 6.74 -4.38
N ALA A 81 18.29 7.52 -3.35
CA ALA A 81 19.17 7.69 -2.20
C ALA A 81 19.27 6.39 -1.40
N LEU A 82 18.13 5.74 -1.14
CA LEU A 82 18.08 4.47 -0.43
C LEU A 82 18.84 3.38 -1.18
N LEU A 83 18.74 3.32 -2.51
CA LEU A 83 19.51 2.40 -3.33
C LEU A 83 21.02 2.57 -3.12
N LEU A 84 21.50 3.82 -3.21
CA LEU A 84 22.93 4.11 -3.04
C LEU A 84 23.41 3.75 -1.63
N GLU A 85 22.59 4.01 -0.60
CA GLU A 85 22.90 3.59 0.76
C GLU A 85 23.01 2.06 0.87
N ARG A 86 22.06 1.30 0.32
CA ARG A 86 22.12 -0.17 0.31
C ARG A 86 23.32 -0.71 -0.46
N MET A 87 23.61 -0.13 -1.63
CA MET A 87 24.80 -0.50 -2.40
C MET A 87 26.09 -0.20 -1.64
N TYR A 88 26.18 0.94 -0.96
CA TYR A 88 27.34 1.26 -0.14
C TYR A 88 27.56 0.22 0.96
N GLU A 89 26.50 -0.19 1.66
CA GLU A 89 26.59 -1.22 2.70
C GLU A 89 27.08 -2.55 2.15
N ILE A 90 26.48 -3.00 1.04
CA ILE A 90 26.80 -4.27 0.39
C ILE A 90 28.24 -4.29 -0.13
N LEU A 91 28.69 -3.22 -0.78
CA LEU A 91 29.99 -3.18 -1.45
C LEU A 91 31.15 -2.94 -0.48
N THR A 92 30.90 -2.22 0.62
CA THR A 92 31.96 -1.85 1.58
C THR A 92 31.92 -2.67 2.86
N ASN A 93 30.86 -3.47 3.09
CA ASN A 93 30.57 -4.14 4.36
C ASN A 93 30.56 -3.17 5.56
N ARG A 94 30.23 -1.89 5.33
CA ARG A 94 30.11 -0.86 6.36
C ARG A 94 28.67 -0.46 6.51
N VAL A 95 28.17 -0.47 7.73
CA VAL A 95 26.81 0.00 8.02
C VAL A 95 26.75 1.51 7.83
N SER A 96 25.83 1.97 6.98
CA SER A 96 25.60 3.41 6.78
C SER A 96 24.93 4.00 8.02
N THR A 97 25.45 5.14 8.51
CA THR A 97 24.88 5.84 9.67
C THR A 97 23.43 6.26 9.45
N SER A 98 23.01 6.49 8.20
CA SER A 98 21.61 6.75 7.85
C SER A 98 20.73 5.51 8.07
N VAL A 99 21.15 4.34 7.57
CA VAL A 99 20.37 3.09 7.66
C VAL A 99 20.19 2.62 9.11
N ARG A 100 21.16 2.88 10.00
CA ARG A 100 21.04 2.58 11.44
C ARG A 100 19.84 3.26 12.13
N LYS A 101 19.30 4.33 11.55
CA LYS A 101 18.15 5.05 12.11
C LYS A 101 16.81 4.46 11.68
N LEU A 102 16.80 3.57 10.69
CA LEU A 102 15.58 2.95 10.22
C LEU A 102 15.32 1.63 10.97
N PRO A 103 14.08 1.38 11.40
CA PRO A 103 13.70 0.10 11.99
C PRO A 103 14.08 -1.09 11.08
N PRO A 104 14.37 -2.27 11.65
CA PRO A 104 14.66 -3.48 10.87
C PRO A 104 13.56 -3.84 9.86
N ASP A 105 12.28 -3.61 10.24
CA ASP A 105 11.09 -3.87 9.41
C ASP A 105 10.63 -2.63 8.62
N PHE A 106 11.54 -1.67 8.39
CA PHE A 106 11.19 -0.49 7.60
C PHE A 106 11.00 -0.87 6.13
N GLU A 107 9.73 -1.00 5.74
CA GLU A 107 9.34 -1.05 4.34
C GLU A 107 9.33 0.37 3.77
N PRO A 108 10.21 0.70 2.80
CA PRO A 108 10.26 2.02 2.20
C PRO A 108 8.99 2.28 1.41
N ASP A 109 8.14 3.14 1.97
CA ASP A 109 6.95 3.63 1.30
C ASP A 109 7.35 4.76 0.33
N PHE A 110 7.37 4.46 -0.97
CA PHE A 110 7.67 5.42 -2.04
C PHE A 110 6.49 6.32 -2.42
N THR A 111 5.50 6.44 -1.53
CA THR A 111 4.36 7.34 -1.67
C THR A 111 4.55 8.64 -0.89
N ASP A 112 3.68 9.61 -1.15
CA ASP A 112 3.63 10.87 -0.42
C ASP A 112 2.94 10.76 0.96
N ARG A 113 2.56 9.56 1.41
CA ARG A 113 1.81 9.34 2.66
C ARG A 113 2.46 9.99 3.89
N GLY A 114 3.77 9.84 4.05
CA GLY A 114 4.50 10.44 5.16
C GLY A 114 4.46 11.98 5.17
N TYR A 115 4.36 12.60 3.99
CA TYR A 115 4.14 14.04 3.86
C TYR A 115 2.68 14.40 4.15
N GLN A 116 1.71 13.67 3.59
CA GLN A 116 0.28 13.90 3.82
C GLN A 116 -0.11 13.81 5.31
N ASN A 117 0.49 12.90 6.05
CA ASN A 117 0.22 12.73 7.48
C ASN A 117 0.64 13.96 8.32
N LYS A 118 1.66 14.71 7.87
CA LYS A 118 2.12 15.94 8.53
C LYS A 118 1.23 17.15 8.23
N LEU A 119 0.42 17.06 7.18
CA LEU A 119 -0.47 18.15 6.77
C LEU A 119 -1.77 18.14 7.56
N PRO A 120 -2.35 19.32 7.87
CA PRO A 120 -3.69 19.40 8.41
C PRO A 120 -4.72 18.90 7.39
N MET A 121 -5.84 18.35 7.88
CA MET A 121 -6.86 17.68 7.04
C MET A 121 -7.39 18.49 5.85
N HIS A 122 -7.38 19.82 5.92
CA HIS A 122 -7.88 20.67 4.83
C HIS A 122 -6.82 20.95 3.75
N ALA A 123 -5.54 20.68 4.03
CA ALA A 123 -4.42 20.87 3.11
C ALA A 123 -3.94 19.56 2.46
N ARG A 124 -4.50 18.41 2.87
CA ARG A 124 -4.18 17.10 2.29
C ARG A 124 -4.61 17.04 0.82
N SER A 125 -3.92 16.21 0.04
CA SER A 125 -4.19 16.01 -1.38
C SER A 125 -5.62 15.54 -1.66
N THR A 126 -6.14 15.88 -2.84
CA THR A 126 -7.35 15.25 -3.38
C THR A 126 -7.02 13.87 -3.97
N ALA A 127 -8.02 13.05 -4.29
CA ALA A 127 -7.82 11.73 -4.92
C ALA A 127 -6.98 11.83 -6.21
N THR A 128 -7.34 12.76 -7.10
CA THR A 128 -6.60 13.00 -8.36
C THR A 128 -5.15 13.40 -8.10
N GLN A 129 -4.92 14.28 -7.13
CA GLN A 129 -3.56 14.70 -6.77
C GLN A 129 -2.77 13.54 -6.14
N SER A 130 -3.42 12.66 -5.39
CA SER A 130 -2.79 11.46 -4.82
C SER A 130 -2.32 10.50 -5.91
N VAL A 131 -3.14 10.27 -6.96
CA VAL A 131 -2.70 9.50 -8.14
C VAL A 131 -1.50 10.17 -8.81
N LYS A 132 -1.55 11.49 -9.02
CA LYS A 132 -0.47 12.24 -9.67
C LYS A 132 0.86 12.20 -8.88
N ASN A 133 0.78 12.23 -7.55
CA ASN A 133 1.96 12.19 -6.69
C ASN A 133 2.57 10.78 -6.63
N ASN A 134 1.72 9.74 -6.62
CA ASN A 134 2.12 8.38 -6.32
C ASN A 134 2.23 7.46 -7.55
N LEU A 135 1.77 7.87 -8.73
CA LEU A 135 1.92 7.11 -9.98
C LEU A 135 2.62 7.97 -11.04
N ARG A 136 3.82 7.55 -11.46
CA ARG A 136 4.64 8.22 -12.45
C ARG A 136 4.23 7.79 -13.85
N ILE A 137 4.33 8.72 -14.80
CA ILE A 137 4.09 8.46 -16.23
C ILE A 137 4.97 7.31 -16.74
N THR A 138 6.22 7.23 -16.26
CA THR A 138 7.14 6.15 -16.64
C THR A 138 6.71 4.78 -16.15
N GLU A 139 5.97 4.68 -15.05
CA GLU A 139 5.40 3.40 -14.59
C GLU A 139 4.29 2.95 -15.55
N ILE A 140 3.44 3.90 -15.96
CA ILE A 140 2.37 3.65 -16.93
C ILE A 140 2.94 3.25 -18.29
N GLN A 141 4.01 3.92 -18.74
CA GLN A 141 4.67 3.62 -20.02
C GLN A 141 5.45 2.31 -19.99
N ALA A 142 5.93 1.88 -18.82
CA ALA A 142 6.65 0.63 -18.67
C ALA A 142 5.72 -0.59 -18.83
N ASP A 143 4.49 -0.47 -18.33
CA ASP A 143 3.49 -1.52 -18.45
C ASP A 143 2.64 -1.33 -19.71
N SER A 144 2.69 -2.30 -20.62
CA SER A 144 1.84 -2.31 -21.82
C SER A 144 0.35 -2.54 -21.51
N SER A 145 0.03 -3.14 -20.36
CA SER A 145 -1.33 -3.48 -19.96
C SER A 145 -2.10 -2.29 -19.40
N LEU A 146 -3.08 -1.81 -20.16
CA LEU A 146 -4.01 -0.76 -19.71
C LEU A 146 -4.77 -1.17 -18.44
N ILE A 147 -5.10 -2.46 -18.29
CA ILE A 147 -5.82 -2.98 -17.13
C ILE A 147 -4.97 -2.85 -15.87
N LEU A 148 -3.69 -3.24 -15.93
CA LEU A 148 -2.77 -3.11 -14.79
C LEU A 148 -2.57 -1.64 -14.41
N ASN A 149 -2.41 -0.76 -15.40
CA ASN A 149 -2.28 0.67 -15.17
C ASN A 149 -3.53 1.27 -14.50
N SER A 150 -4.72 0.85 -14.95
CA SER A 150 -5.99 1.24 -14.33
C SER A 150 -6.07 0.73 -12.88
N GLN A 151 -5.72 -0.54 -12.63
CA GLN A 151 -5.71 -1.13 -11.29
C GLN A 151 -4.76 -0.40 -10.33
N LYS A 152 -3.56 -0.02 -10.79
CA LYS A 152 -2.62 0.80 -10.01
C LYS A 152 -3.24 2.14 -9.60
N ALA A 153 -3.87 2.85 -10.53
CA ALA A 153 -4.55 4.10 -10.23
C ALA A 153 -5.74 3.90 -9.26
N GLN A 154 -6.55 2.87 -9.48
CA GLN A 154 -7.68 2.54 -8.61
C GLN A 154 -7.24 2.19 -7.19
N LYS A 155 -6.13 1.47 -7.02
CA LYS A 155 -5.54 1.18 -5.70
C LYS A 155 -5.28 2.48 -4.92
N ILE A 156 -4.63 3.46 -5.55
CA ILE A 156 -4.32 4.76 -4.91
C ILE A 156 -5.61 5.53 -4.58
N ILE A 157 -6.62 5.48 -5.44
CA ILE A 157 -7.92 6.13 -5.19
C ILE A 157 -8.62 5.48 -3.98
N ASN A 158 -8.64 4.14 -3.91
CA ASN A 158 -9.26 3.41 -2.80
C ASN A 158 -8.55 3.72 -1.47
N GLU A 159 -7.21 3.66 -1.46
CA GLU A 159 -6.41 4.05 -0.28
C GLU A 159 -6.73 5.48 0.17
N HIS A 160 -6.84 6.42 -0.77
CA HIS A 160 -7.24 7.79 -0.46
C HIS A 160 -8.64 7.88 0.16
N ILE A 161 -9.63 7.15 -0.38
CA ILE A 161 -11.00 7.11 0.15
C ILE A 161 -11.01 6.53 1.57
N ASP A 162 -10.28 5.45 1.80
CA ASP A 162 -10.19 4.80 3.10
C ASP A 162 -9.54 5.72 4.14
N HIS A 163 -8.46 6.42 3.78
CA HIS A 163 -7.84 7.41 4.67
C HIS A 163 -8.82 8.53 5.03
N ARG A 164 -9.59 9.06 4.06
CA ARG A 164 -10.60 10.09 4.32
C ARG A 164 -11.74 9.56 5.20
N ARG A 165 -12.10 8.30 5.07
CA ARG A 165 -13.09 7.64 5.93
C ARG A 165 -12.56 7.49 7.37
N LEU A 166 -11.32 7.07 7.54
CA LEU A 166 -10.66 6.95 8.85
C LEU A 166 -10.58 8.31 9.56
N GLU A 167 -10.11 9.36 8.85
CA GLU A 167 -10.06 10.72 9.39
C GLU A 167 -11.43 11.21 9.89
N ARG A 168 -12.49 10.86 9.17
CA ARG A 168 -13.86 11.18 9.54
C ARG A 168 -14.25 10.49 10.85
N ASN A 169 -14.00 9.19 10.94
CA ASN A 169 -14.31 8.40 12.13
C ASN A 169 -13.52 8.84 13.36
N GLU A 170 -12.26 9.26 13.19
CA GLU A 170 -11.40 9.75 14.28
C GLU A 170 -11.83 11.14 14.79
N ASN A 171 -12.57 11.92 13.99
CA ASN A 171 -12.97 13.29 14.31
C ASN A 171 -14.49 13.48 14.16
N PRO A 172 -15.33 12.73 14.90
CA PRO A 172 -16.78 12.70 14.69
C PRO A 172 -17.43 14.08 14.84
N ASP A 173 -16.99 14.87 15.83
CA ASP A 173 -17.50 16.23 16.08
C ASP A 173 -17.26 17.17 14.89
N ARG A 174 -16.05 17.12 14.32
CA ARG A 174 -15.69 17.95 13.16
C ARG A 174 -16.56 17.65 11.94
N PHE A 175 -16.98 16.40 11.79
CA PHE A 175 -17.70 15.91 10.61
C PHE A 175 -19.19 15.65 10.86
N ASN A 176 -19.70 16.02 12.04
CA ASN A 176 -21.09 15.80 12.47
C ASN A 176 -21.55 14.35 12.27
N ILE A 177 -20.68 13.39 12.59
CA ILE A 177 -20.99 11.96 12.45
C ILE A 177 -21.86 11.57 13.63
N LYS A 178 -23.08 11.11 13.34
CA LYS A 178 -23.99 10.63 14.37
C LYS A 178 -23.58 9.22 14.80
N PRO A 179 -23.60 8.93 16.11
CA PRO A 179 -23.37 7.57 16.59
C PRO A 179 -24.41 6.62 15.99
N SER A 180 -23.98 5.41 15.67
CA SER A 180 -24.87 4.36 15.22
C SER A 180 -25.90 3.99 16.30
N ILE A 181 -27.00 3.35 15.92
CA ILE A 181 -27.99 2.82 16.87
C ILE A 181 -27.33 1.87 17.87
N GLY A 182 -26.37 1.04 17.45
CA GLY A 182 -25.65 0.12 18.33
C GLY A 182 -24.73 0.82 19.33
N GLU A 183 -24.13 1.95 18.95
CA GLU A 183 -23.31 2.79 19.85
C GLU A 183 -24.17 3.63 20.79
N SER A 184 -25.36 4.01 20.33
CA SER A 184 -26.35 4.76 21.13
C SER A 184 -27.16 3.85 22.06
N SER A 185 -27.10 2.52 21.86
CA SER A 185 -27.85 1.55 22.65
C SER A 185 -27.13 1.24 23.96
N PHE A 186 -27.84 1.33 25.09
CA PHE A 186 -27.35 0.88 26.39
C PHE A 186 -27.09 -0.63 26.36
N ARG A 187 -25.82 -1.04 26.41
CA ARG A 187 -25.47 -2.45 26.63
C ARG A 187 -25.41 -2.71 28.13
N HIS A 188 -26.34 -3.51 28.63
CA HIS A 188 -26.22 -4.04 29.98
C HIS A 188 -24.95 -4.89 30.08
N PRO A 189 -24.06 -4.64 31.06
CA PRO A 189 -22.92 -5.52 31.30
C PRO A 189 -23.42 -6.93 31.60
N LEU A 190 -22.74 -7.94 31.04
CA LEU A 190 -23.01 -9.34 31.33
C LEU A 190 -22.87 -9.56 32.85
N PRO A 191 -23.81 -10.26 33.52
CA PRO A 191 -23.70 -10.56 34.93
C PRO A 191 -22.36 -11.24 35.20
N GLN A 192 -21.51 -10.64 36.04
CA GLN A 192 -20.33 -11.31 36.56
C GLN A 192 -20.80 -12.48 37.40
N ARG A 193 -20.50 -13.70 36.95
CA ARG A 193 -20.70 -14.91 37.74
C ARG A 193 -19.73 -14.84 38.91
N GLN A 194 -20.21 -14.43 40.08
CA GLN A 194 -19.47 -14.59 41.33
C GLN A 194 -19.32 -16.09 41.57
N GLU A 195 -18.10 -16.60 41.42
CA GLU A 195 -17.73 -17.89 41.98
C GLU A 195 -17.51 -17.68 43.48
N ASP A 196 -18.60 -17.61 44.25
CA ASP A 196 -18.53 -17.74 45.71
C ASP A 196 -18.66 -19.22 46.06
N GLY A 197 -17.59 -19.74 46.66
CA GLY A 197 -17.47 -21.12 47.08
C GLY A 197 -18.37 -21.49 48.26
N ASN A 198 -18.86 -22.73 48.20
CA ASN A 198 -19.31 -23.63 49.26
C ASN A 198 -19.71 -23.05 50.63
N GLN A 199 -20.99 -23.24 50.97
CA GLN A 199 -21.40 -23.86 52.24
C GLN A 199 -22.79 -24.50 52.11
N GLU A 200 -22.87 -25.80 52.39
CA GLU A 200 -24.08 -26.62 52.49
C GLU A 200 -24.90 -26.28 53.74
N ALA A 201 -26.24 -26.27 53.64
CA ALA A 201 -27.13 -27.09 54.48
C ALA A 201 -28.64 -26.81 54.23
N ASN A 202 -29.32 -27.82 53.68
CA ASN A 202 -30.66 -28.35 54.01
C ASN A 202 -31.86 -27.42 54.30
N GLY A 203 -32.88 -27.51 53.42
CA GLY A 203 -34.29 -27.19 53.69
C GLY A 203 -35.19 -27.50 52.47
N PRO A 204 -36.45 -27.94 52.64
CA PRO A 204 -37.09 -28.91 51.75
C PRO A 204 -37.73 -28.34 50.46
N GLU A 205 -37.77 -29.20 49.45
CA GLU A 205 -38.43 -29.05 48.14
C GLU A 205 -39.92 -28.69 48.22
N PRO A 206 -40.39 -27.75 47.37
CA PRO A 206 -41.73 -27.81 46.83
C PRO A 206 -41.72 -27.88 45.29
N GLU A 207 -42.40 -28.92 44.80
CA GLU A 207 -43.11 -29.09 43.54
C GLU A 207 -42.60 -28.41 42.25
N ARG A 208 -42.08 -29.27 41.39
CA ARG A 208 -41.68 -29.04 40.00
C ARG A 208 -42.89 -28.77 39.10
N THR A 209 -43.23 -27.50 38.89
CA THR A 209 -44.05 -27.09 37.73
C THR A 209 -43.13 -26.75 36.57
N GLN A 210 -43.08 -27.62 35.55
CA GLN A 210 -42.34 -27.35 34.32
C GLN A 210 -43.14 -26.35 33.46
N SER A 211 -42.63 -25.12 33.33
CA SER A 211 -43.05 -24.20 32.27
C SER A 211 -41.98 -24.20 31.17
N PRO A 212 -42.28 -24.60 29.92
CA PRO A 212 -41.37 -24.39 28.81
C PRO A 212 -41.59 -22.97 28.30
N MET A 213 -40.66 -22.05 28.54
CA MET A 213 -40.69 -20.75 27.89
C MET A 213 -39.48 -20.61 26.96
N SER A 214 -39.57 -21.33 25.84
CA SER A 214 -38.91 -20.93 24.60
C SER A 214 -39.38 -19.51 24.28
N ARG A 215 -38.48 -18.53 24.35
CA ARG A 215 -38.65 -17.28 23.61
C ARG A 215 -37.77 -17.37 22.38
N GLU A 216 -38.30 -18.06 21.39
CA GLU A 216 -37.89 -17.88 20.00
C GLU A 216 -37.92 -16.38 19.68
N THR A 217 -36.83 -15.86 19.15
CA THR A 217 -36.82 -14.53 18.54
C THR A 217 -37.68 -14.61 17.28
N SER A 218 -38.94 -14.20 17.39
CA SER A 218 -39.82 -14.00 16.23
C SER A 218 -39.33 -12.78 15.43
N VAL A 219 -38.25 -12.95 14.67
CA VAL A 219 -37.80 -11.97 13.70
C VAL A 219 -38.58 -12.21 12.42
N HIS A 220 -39.55 -11.35 12.14
CA HIS A 220 -40.31 -11.40 10.89
C HIS A 220 -39.48 -10.71 9.79
N PHE A 221 -38.87 -11.51 8.91
CA PHE A 221 -38.18 -10.98 7.74
C PHE A 221 -39.20 -10.71 6.63
N LYS A 222 -39.20 -9.48 6.11
CA LYS A 222 -39.91 -9.14 4.88
C LYS A 222 -38.96 -9.33 3.71
N GLU A 223 -39.14 -10.39 2.95
CA GLU A 223 -38.39 -10.64 1.73
C GLU A 223 -38.74 -9.54 0.70
N VAL A 224 -37.71 -8.82 0.25
CA VAL A 224 -37.86 -7.81 -0.80
C VAL A 224 -37.69 -8.53 -2.14
N GLN A 225 -38.80 -8.75 -2.85
CA GLN A 225 -38.76 -9.24 -4.22
C GLN A 225 -38.24 -8.14 -5.14
N VAL A 226 -37.01 -8.29 -5.60
CA VAL A 226 -36.43 -7.44 -6.64
C VAL A 226 -36.90 -7.97 -7.99
N LYS A 227 -37.71 -7.19 -8.72
CA LYS A 227 -37.97 -7.44 -10.15
C LYS A 227 -36.65 -7.28 -10.89
N GLN A 228 -36.02 -8.39 -11.25
CA GLN A 228 -34.88 -8.35 -12.15
C GLN A 228 -35.36 -7.86 -13.52
N LEU A 229 -34.69 -6.83 -14.03
CA LEU A 229 -34.90 -6.35 -15.39
C LEU A 229 -34.42 -7.42 -16.37
N ASP A 230 -35.28 -7.73 -17.33
CA ASP A 230 -35.02 -8.73 -18.36
C ASP A 230 -33.83 -8.27 -19.24
N LYS A 231 -32.76 -9.07 -19.29
CA LYS A 231 -31.51 -8.70 -19.98
C LYS A 231 -31.70 -8.48 -21.48
N ASN A 232 -32.79 -8.99 -22.06
CA ASN A 232 -33.14 -8.79 -23.46
C ASN A 232 -33.70 -7.40 -23.77
N ALA A 233 -34.12 -6.62 -22.78
CA ALA A 233 -34.63 -5.26 -23.00
C ALA A 233 -33.53 -4.22 -23.31
N LEU A 234 -32.25 -4.54 -23.02
CA LEU A 234 -31.12 -3.64 -23.28
C LEU A 234 -30.68 -3.60 -24.76
N TYR A 235 -31.08 -4.58 -25.58
CA TYR A 235 -30.65 -4.67 -26.98
C TYR A 235 -31.62 -4.03 -27.99
N ASN A 236 -32.81 -3.58 -27.55
CA ASN A 236 -33.84 -3.02 -28.44
C ASN A 236 -34.11 -1.52 -28.24
N MET A 237 -33.21 -0.77 -27.62
CA MET A 237 -33.33 0.69 -27.55
C MET A 237 -32.97 1.30 -28.91
N PRO A 238 -33.88 2.01 -29.60
CA PRO A 238 -33.56 2.68 -30.86
C PRO A 238 -32.53 3.79 -30.60
N ILE A 239 -31.45 3.77 -31.38
CA ILE A 239 -30.43 4.82 -31.39
C ILE A 239 -31.08 6.08 -31.95
N GLN A 240 -31.41 7.03 -31.08
CA GLN A 240 -31.77 8.37 -31.51
C GLN A 240 -30.47 9.10 -31.87
N GLY A 241 -30.21 9.17 -33.18
CA GLY A 241 -29.17 9.99 -33.76
C GLY A 241 -29.42 11.47 -33.48
N TYR A 242 -28.32 12.20 -33.33
CA TYR A 242 -28.28 13.66 -33.25
C TYR A 242 -28.84 14.33 -34.51
#